data_AF-E8KGJ4-F1
#
_entry.id   AF-E8KGJ4-F1
#
_cell.length_a   1.000
_cell.length_b   1.000
_cell.length_c   1.000
_cell.angle_alpha   90.00
_cell.angle_beta   90.00
_cell.angle_gamma   90.00
#
_symmetry.space_group_name_H-M   'P 1'
#
loop_
_entity.id
_entity.type
_entity.pdbx_description
1 polymer ?
#
loop_
_entity_poly.entity_id
_entity_poly.type
_entity_poly.pdbx_seq_one_letter_code
_entity_poly.pdbx_strand_id
1 'polypeptide(L)'
;MRVKSLTNGLHGQIFTSDEIDNSLLFDENVVVDLSRVSSQETKSLIMGILVMRLSEYRMSSDNGMNQVLKHVTVLEEAHNILKRTSTEQSSEGSNVAGKAVEMLSNAIAEMRTYGEGFIIADQSPGAVDISAIRNTNTKIIMGLPDEEDRRLAGKSAGVTDEQLAEIAKLPKGVAVVYQNDWLEPILCQVAHFLADEKLFVEPEQVKSNVDSQFKKHLTDLLFKEKLAERRRLDYTEILQSIEKSHLPTDYKRYLNEVCDLLKEAVPALLAQDESYLIDLYERIIQQQCKEALPELSVELQQHFSHLA
;
A
#
# COMPACT_ATOMS: atom_id res chain seq x y z
N MET A 1 2.11 17.52 14.56
CA MET A 1 2.57 17.97 13.22
C MET A 1 3.27 16.87 12.41
N ARG A 2 2.95 15.58 12.59
CA ARG A 2 3.48 14.45 11.78
C ARG A 2 2.51 13.99 10.68
N VAL A 3 1.20 14.13 10.92
CA VAL A 3 0.14 13.70 9.99
C VAL A 3 0.15 14.50 8.68
N LYS A 4 0.40 15.83 8.73
CA LYS A 4 0.54 16.66 7.51
C LYS A 4 1.74 16.28 6.63
N SER A 5 2.77 15.64 7.20
CA SER A 5 3.91 15.14 6.41
C SER A 5 3.55 13.87 5.63
N LEU A 6 2.55 13.11 6.11
CA LEU A 6 2.02 11.92 5.45
C LEU A 6 1.06 12.25 4.30
N THR A 7 0.57 13.49 4.22
CA THR A 7 -0.34 13.95 3.15
C THR A 7 0.37 14.70 2.02
N ASN A 8 1.70 14.85 2.10
CA ASN A 8 2.48 15.64 1.14
C ASN A 8 3.45 14.75 0.35
N GLY A 9 3.75 15.15 -0.89
CA GLY A 9 4.70 14.43 -1.76
C GLY A 9 4.28 12.98 -2.04
N LEU A 10 5.26 12.07 -2.05
CA LEU A 10 5.06 10.63 -2.26
C LEU A 10 4.11 10.01 -1.21
N HIS A 11 4.18 10.48 0.05
CA HIS A 11 3.31 9.97 1.12
C HIS A 11 1.84 10.25 0.86
N GLY A 12 1.52 11.43 0.33
CA GLY A 12 0.15 11.75 -0.08
C GLY A 12 -0.38 10.90 -1.24
N GLN A 13 0.50 10.34 -2.08
CA GLN A 13 0.14 9.40 -3.15
C GLN A 13 -0.01 7.95 -2.65
N ILE A 14 0.64 7.61 -1.55
CA ILE A 14 0.50 6.29 -0.90
C ILE A 14 -0.85 6.20 -0.17
N PHE A 15 -1.35 7.32 0.37
CA PHE A 15 -2.60 7.38 1.13
C PHE A 15 -3.68 8.18 0.38
N THR A 16 -4.09 7.71 -0.80
CA THR A 16 -5.18 8.35 -1.58
C THR A 16 -6.48 7.55 -1.51
N SER A 17 -7.59 8.20 -1.86
CA SER A 17 -8.91 7.56 -1.96
C SER A 17 -9.02 6.60 -3.16
N ASP A 18 -8.11 6.68 -4.13
CA ASP A 18 -8.09 5.80 -5.31
C ASP A 18 -7.05 4.70 -5.08
N GLU A 19 -7.38 3.78 -4.17
CA GLU A 19 -6.52 2.65 -3.84
C GLU A 19 -6.71 1.48 -4.80
N ILE A 20 -5.65 0.67 -4.96
CA ILE A 20 -5.75 -0.59 -5.71
C ILE A 20 -6.67 -1.55 -4.94
N ASP A 21 -7.55 -2.23 -5.69
CA ASP A 21 -8.46 -3.23 -5.16
C ASP A 21 -7.69 -4.38 -4.46
N ASN A 22 -8.18 -4.80 -3.29
CA ASN A 22 -7.57 -5.88 -2.53
C ASN A 22 -7.57 -7.22 -3.29
N SER A 23 -8.58 -7.50 -4.11
CA SER A 23 -8.62 -8.70 -4.94
C SER A 23 -7.49 -8.73 -5.96
N LEU A 24 -7.19 -7.58 -6.58
CA LEU A 24 -6.03 -7.47 -7.47
C LEU A 24 -4.71 -7.63 -6.71
N LEU A 25 -4.60 -7.06 -5.51
CA LEU A 25 -3.35 -7.13 -4.74
C LEU A 25 -3.08 -8.51 -4.12
N PHE A 26 -4.12 -9.21 -3.70
CA PHE A 26 -3.98 -10.38 -2.84
C PHE A 26 -4.49 -11.68 -3.48
N ASP A 27 -5.23 -11.65 -4.58
CA ASP A 27 -5.68 -12.87 -5.26
C ASP A 27 -5.00 -13.12 -6.62
N GLU A 28 -4.16 -12.18 -7.07
CA GLU A 28 -3.38 -12.28 -8.31
C GLU A 28 -1.87 -12.30 -8.05
N ASN A 29 -1.09 -12.65 -9.07
CA ASN A 29 0.38 -12.61 -9.00
C ASN A 29 0.88 -11.16 -9.08
N VAL A 30 1.18 -10.56 -7.93
CA VAL A 30 1.60 -9.16 -7.83
C VAL A 30 3.02 -9.01 -7.29
N VAL A 31 3.77 -8.07 -7.88
CA VAL A 31 5.05 -7.59 -7.34
C VAL A 31 4.87 -6.13 -6.93
N VAL A 32 5.11 -5.85 -5.66
CA VAL A 32 5.11 -4.48 -5.12
C VAL A 32 6.55 -3.95 -5.15
N ASP A 33 6.85 -3.07 -6.10
CA ASP A 33 8.17 -2.46 -6.22
C ASP A 33 8.33 -1.24 -5.30
N LEU A 34 9.16 -1.38 -4.27
CA LEU A 34 9.52 -0.30 -3.34
C LEU A 34 10.95 0.25 -3.57
N SER A 35 11.59 -0.09 -4.70
CA SER A 35 12.98 0.29 -5.00
C SER A 35 13.21 1.81 -5.04
N ARG A 36 12.20 2.58 -5.47
CA ARG A 36 12.26 4.06 -5.53
C ARG A 36 12.00 4.73 -4.17
N VAL A 37 11.59 3.98 -3.14
CA VAL A 37 11.40 4.50 -1.79
C VAL A 37 12.74 4.53 -1.07
N SER A 38 13.29 5.72 -0.83
CA SER A 38 14.62 5.86 -0.24
C SER A 38 14.67 5.67 1.28
N SER A 39 13.61 6.09 2.00
CA SER A 39 13.55 5.98 3.46
C SER A 39 13.16 4.56 3.88
N GLN A 40 14.00 3.96 4.71
CA GLN A 40 13.74 2.65 5.31
C GLN A 40 12.45 2.66 6.14
N GLU A 41 12.23 3.72 6.92
CA GLU A 41 11.03 3.88 7.74
C GLU A 41 9.76 3.93 6.88
N THR A 42 9.86 4.53 5.69
CA THR A 42 8.74 4.59 4.75
C THR A 42 8.47 3.22 4.12
N LYS A 43 9.52 2.48 3.74
CA LYS A 43 9.37 1.08 3.28
C LYS A 43 8.70 0.23 4.36
N SER A 44 9.20 0.29 5.59
CA SER A 44 8.62 -0.40 6.76
C SER A 44 7.13 -0.07 6.95
N LEU A 45 6.78 1.21 6.85
CA LEU A 45 5.39 1.67 6.98
C LEU A 45 4.51 1.09 5.87
N ILE A 46 4.94 1.19 4.61
CA ILE A 46 4.20 0.66 3.45
C ILE A 46 4.01 -0.85 3.59
N MET A 47 5.09 -1.60 3.87
CA MET A 47 5.02 -3.05 4.10
C MET A 47 4.06 -3.38 5.24
N GLY A 48 4.14 -2.63 6.36
CA GLY A 48 3.22 -2.77 7.50
C GLY A 48 1.76 -2.63 7.10
N ILE A 49 1.43 -1.59 6.33
CA ILE A 49 0.07 -1.35 5.84
C ILE A 49 -0.39 -2.46 4.91
N LEU A 50 0.47 -2.93 4.00
CA LEU A 50 0.13 -4.04 3.09
C LEU A 50 -0.16 -5.33 3.86
N VAL A 51 0.67 -5.68 4.84
CA VAL A 51 0.45 -6.86 5.70
C VAL A 51 -0.83 -6.72 6.52
N MET A 52 -1.12 -5.53 7.06
CA MET A 52 -2.38 -5.27 7.77
C MET A 52 -3.59 -5.40 6.84
N ARG A 53 -3.54 -4.80 5.64
CA ARG A 53 -4.61 -4.90 4.64
C ARG A 53 -4.83 -6.35 4.20
N LEU A 54 -3.77 -7.10 3.98
CA LEU A 54 -3.84 -8.53 3.67
C LEU A 54 -4.52 -9.31 4.80
N SER A 55 -4.12 -9.07 6.05
CA SER A 55 -4.73 -9.72 7.22
C SER A 55 -6.23 -9.45 7.28
N GLU A 56 -6.65 -8.19 7.18
CA GLU A 56 -8.07 -7.82 7.19
C GLU A 56 -8.83 -8.44 6.01
N TYR A 57 -8.24 -8.42 4.81
CA TYR A 57 -8.84 -9.02 3.62
C TYR A 57 -9.07 -10.53 3.79
N ARG A 58 -8.08 -11.24 4.34
CA ARG A 58 -8.17 -12.69 4.61
C ARG A 58 -9.14 -13.02 5.74
N MET A 59 -9.21 -12.20 6.78
CA MET A 59 -10.11 -12.38 7.92
C MET A 59 -11.57 -12.07 7.59
N SER A 60 -11.82 -11.08 6.73
CA SER A 60 -13.17 -10.68 6.30
C SER A 60 -13.71 -11.51 5.14
N SER A 61 -12.87 -12.30 4.48
CA SER A 61 -13.30 -13.25 3.47
C SER A 61 -14.15 -14.36 4.12
N ASP A 62 -15.41 -14.52 3.68
CA ASP A 62 -16.44 -15.46 4.20
C ASP A 62 -16.09 -16.96 4.09
N ASN A 63 -14.82 -17.29 3.84
CA ASN A 63 -14.34 -18.64 3.62
C ASN A 63 -14.14 -19.43 4.91
N GLY A 64 -14.16 -18.79 6.08
CA GLY A 64 -13.98 -19.43 7.40
C GLY A 64 -12.51 -19.77 7.73
N MET A 65 -12.28 -20.27 8.95
CA MET A 65 -10.93 -20.63 9.45
C MET A 65 -10.46 -22.01 8.94
N ASN A 66 -9.17 -22.30 9.09
CA ASN A 66 -8.48 -23.52 8.65
C ASN A 66 -8.58 -23.81 7.14
N GLN A 67 -8.40 -22.78 6.33
CA GLN A 67 -8.30 -22.91 4.89
C GLN A 67 -7.02 -23.66 4.49
N VAL A 68 -7.09 -24.34 3.35
CA VAL A 68 -5.89 -24.80 2.64
C VAL A 68 -5.07 -23.60 2.15
N LEU A 69 -3.79 -23.81 1.84
CA LEU A 69 -2.94 -22.76 1.26
C LEU A 69 -3.56 -22.22 -0.04
N LYS A 70 -3.76 -20.91 -0.10
CA LYS A 70 -4.34 -20.16 -1.23
C LYS A 70 -3.34 -19.20 -1.86
N HIS A 71 -2.59 -18.50 -1.02
CA HIS A 71 -1.70 -17.43 -1.44
C HIS A 71 -0.41 -17.46 -0.62
N VAL A 72 0.68 -16.98 -1.23
CA VAL A 72 1.99 -16.89 -0.59
C VAL A 72 2.53 -15.48 -0.74
N THR A 73 2.72 -14.79 0.38
CA THR A 73 3.40 -13.49 0.43
C THR A 73 4.89 -13.68 0.64
N VAL A 74 5.72 -13.08 -0.22
CA VAL A 74 7.18 -13.02 -0.06
C VAL A 74 7.58 -11.66 0.49
N LEU A 75 8.15 -11.64 1.69
CA LEU A 75 8.71 -10.45 2.33
C LEU A 75 10.22 -10.43 2.10
N GLU A 76 10.67 -9.68 1.09
CA GLU A 76 12.09 -9.37 0.92
C GLU A 76 12.55 -8.30 1.92
N GLU A 77 13.84 -8.33 2.27
CA GLU A 77 14.45 -7.46 3.28
C GLU A 77 13.68 -7.43 4.61
N ALA A 78 13.06 -8.54 5.01
CA ALA A 78 12.05 -8.57 6.07
C ALA A 78 12.44 -7.86 7.39
N HIS A 79 13.71 -7.64 7.68
CA HIS A 79 14.16 -6.74 8.73
C HIS A 79 13.59 -5.31 8.66
N ASN A 80 13.10 -4.75 7.53
CA ASN A 80 12.43 -3.44 7.60
C ASN A 80 11.10 -3.53 8.38
N ILE A 81 10.38 -4.66 8.36
CA ILE A 81 9.10 -4.81 9.08
C ILE A 81 9.21 -5.68 10.35
N LEU A 82 10.13 -6.64 10.37
CA LEU A 82 10.40 -7.57 11.48
C LEU A 82 11.73 -7.26 12.16
N LYS A 83 12.05 -5.98 12.36
CA LYS A 83 13.34 -5.57 12.90
C LYS A 83 13.57 -6.11 14.31
N ARG A 84 14.73 -6.71 14.56
CA ARG A 84 15.17 -7.08 15.90
C ARG A 84 15.35 -5.83 16.76
N THR A 85 14.60 -5.73 17.84
CA THR A 85 14.73 -4.66 18.85
C THR A 85 15.46 -5.19 20.07
N SER A 86 16.43 -4.45 20.58
CA SER A 86 17.14 -4.81 21.80
C SER A 86 16.22 -4.65 23.02
N THR A 87 15.93 -5.76 23.70
CA THR A 87 15.21 -5.78 24.99
C THR A 87 16.05 -5.23 26.15
N GLU A 88 17.35 -4.99 25.94
CA GLU A 88 18.30 -4.60 26.99
C GLU A 88 18.45 -3.09 27.21
N GLN A 89 17.90 -2.24 26.34
CA GLN A 89 17.91 -0.78 26.57
C GLN A 89 16.54 -0.31 27.02
N SER A 90 16.40 -0.18 28.33
CA SER A 90 15.28 0.39 29.09
C SER A 90 15.00 1.85 28.71
N SER A 91 14.37 2.06 27.57
CA SER A 91 13.71 3.31 27.20
C SER A 91 12.27 2.97 26.83
N GLU A 92 11.29 3.75 27.28
CA GLU A 92 9.86 3.46 27.01
C GLU A 92 9.55 3.23 25.52
N GLY A 93 10.30 3.88 24.61
CA GLY A 93 10.12 3.74 23.17
C GLY A 93 10.60 2.41 22.55
N SER A 94 11.68 1.80 23.07
CA SER A 94 12.18 0.52 22.54
C SER A 94 11.21 -0.64 22.85
N ASN A 95 10.52 -0.57 23.98
CA ASN A 95 9.50 -1.54 24.38
C ASN A 95 8.26 -1.51 23.45
N VAL A 96 7.85 -0.31 23.00
CA VAL A 96 6.70 -0.17 22.09
C VAL A 96 7.03 -0.71 20.69
N ALA A 97 8.22 -0.41 20.17
CA ALA A 97 8.64 -0.89 18.85
C ALA A 97 8.80 -2.42 18.84
N GLY A 98 9.44 -2.99 19.87
CA GLY A 98 9.61 -4.45 19.98
C GLY A 98 8.27 -5.17 20.09
N LYS A 99 7.35 -4.64 20.90
CA LYS A 99 5.99 -5.19 21.00
C LYS A 99 5.22 -5.11 19.68
N ALA A 100 5.39 -4.03 18.91
CA ALA A 100 4.76 -3.91 17.59
C ALA A 100 5.29 -4.96 16.60
N VAL A 101 6.60 -5.21 16.60
CA VAL A 101 7.23 -6.26 15.77
C VAL A 101 6.75 -7.64 16.19
N GLU A 102 6.69 -7.92 17.50
CA GLU A 102 6.17 -9.19 18.02
C GLU A 102 4.70 -9.40 17.63
N MET A 103 3.85 -8.37 17.80
CA MET A 103 2.45 -8.40 17.38
C MET A 103 2.32 -8.69 15.88
N LEU A 104 3.16 -8.09 15.05
CA LEU A 104 3.12 -8.28 13.61
C LEU A 104 3.60 -9.68 13.20
N SER A 105 4.65 -10.19 13.84
CA SER A 105 5.13 -11.58 13.66
C SER A 105 4.06 -12.61 14.04
N ASN A 106 3.33 -12.35 15.14
CA ASN A 106 2.21 -13.20 15.55
C ASN A 106 1.03 -13.10 14.59
N ALA A 107 0.68 -11.91 14.11
CA ALA A 107 -0.38 -11.74 13.09
C ALA A 107 -0.05 -12.50 11.80
N ILE A 108 1.21 -12.45 11.35
CA ILE A 108 1.71 -13.26 10.24
C ILE A 108 1.55 -14.76 10.50
N ALA A 109 1.86 -15.21 11.71
CA ALA A 109 1.71 -16.63 12.08
C ALA A 109 0.23 -17.06 12.14
N GLU A 110 -0.68 -16.20 12.57
CA GLU A 110 -2.12 -16.46 12.63
C GLU A 110 -2.75 -16.54 11.24
N MET A 111 -2.26 -15.74 10.29
CA MET A 111 -2.76 -15.69 8.91
C MET A 111 -2.72 -17.05 8.19
N ARG A 112 -1.90 -18.00 8.67
CA ARG A 112 -1.88 -19.40 8.18
C ARG A 112 -3.26 -20.07 8.19
N THR A 113 -4.12 -19.76 9.17
CA THR A 113 -5.46 -20.39 9.26
C THR A 113 -6.39 -19.91 8.16
N TYR A 114 -6.08 -18.76 7.53
CA TYR A 114 -6.85 -18.22 6.41
C TYR A 114 -6.28 -18.61 5.04
N GLY A 115 -5.32 -19.54 5.01
CA GLY A 115 -4.72 -20.03 3.76
C GLY A 115 -3.61 -19.13 3.23
N GLU A 116 -3.06 -18.26 4.07
CA GLU A 116 -1.95 -17.37 3.73
C GLU A 116 -0.62 -17.97 4.18
N GLY A 117 0.31 -18.17 3.25
CA GLY A 117 1.68 -18.56 3.53
C GLY A 117 2.62 -17.37 3.47
N PHE A 118 3.68 -17.37 4.27
CA PHE A 118 4.71 -16.34 4.22
C PHE A 118 6.09 -16.94 3.94
N ILE A 119 6.82 -16.31 3.02
CA ILE A 119 8.25 -16.50 2.82
C ILE A 119 8.95 -15.25 3.33
N ILE A 120 9.86 -15.42 4.28
CA ILE A 120 10.64 -14.33 4.87
C ILE A 120 12.05 -14.46 4.33
N ALA A 121 12.49 -13.49 3.54
CA ALA A 121 13.81 -13.46 2.93
C ALA A 121 14.62 -12.29 3.48
N ASP A 122 15.79 -12.60 4.04
CA ASP A 122 16.72 -11.60 4.56
C ASP A 122 18.18 -12.06 4.41
N GLN A 123 19.09 -11.10 4.26
CA GLN A 123 20.53 -11.35 4.15
C GLN A 123 21.19 -11.46 5.53
N SER A 124 20.60 -10.86 6.58
CA SER A 124 21.11 -10.92 7.94
C SER A 124 20.03 -11.42 8.90
N PRO A 125 20.02 -12.74 9.20
CA PRO A 125 19.12 -13.31 10.21
C PRO A 125 19.13 -12.54 11.53
N GLY A 126 20.28 -12.03 11.97
CA GLY A 126 20.45 -11.28 13.21
C GLY A 126 19.74 -9.93 13.25
N ALA A 127 19.38 -9.36 12.08
CA ALA A 127 18.58 -8.15 11.96
C ALA A 127 17.06 -8.42 12.07
N VAL A 128 16.64 -9.68 11.92
CA VAL A 128 15.24 -10.10 12.00
C VAL A 128 14.90 -10.54 13.43
N ASP A 129 13.67 -10.25 13.86
CA ASP A 129 13.20 -10.63 15.18
C ASP A 129 13.16 -12.16 15.34
N ILE A 130 13.54 -12.60 16.55
CA ILE A 130 13.68 -14.02 16.87
C ILE A 130 12.35 -14.77 16.74
N SER A 131 11.21 -14.12 16.96
CA SER A 131 9.89 -14.74 16.84
C SER A 131 9.64 -15.23 15.40
N ALA A 132 10.01 -14.45 14.39
CA ALA A 132 9.84 -14.82 12.98
C ALA A 132 10.70 -16.03 12.60
N ILE A 133 11.95 -16.06 13.08
CA ILE A 133 12.87 -17.19 12.84
C ILE A 133 12.37 -18.47 13.51
N ARG A 134 11.76 -18.36 14.70
CA ARG A 134 11.18 -19.51 15.42
C ARG A 134 9.88 -20.00 14.79
N ASN A 135 9.03 -19.08 14.34
CA ASN A 135 7.69 -19.39 13.82
C ASN A 135 7.69 -19.89 12.37
N THR A 136 8.81 -19.74 11.64
CA THR A 136 8.96 -20.28 10.28
C THR A 136 9.20 -21.79 10.31
N ASN A 137 8.31 -22.55 9.66
CA ASN A 137 8.39 -24.01 9.62
C ASN A 137 9.53 -24.54 8.74
N THR A 138 9.69 -23.96 7.56
CA THR A 138 10.72 -24.36 6.59
C THR A 138 11.83 -23.32 6.58
N LYS A 139 13.07 -23.77 6.61
CA LYS A 139 14.27 -22.94 6.65
C LYS A 139 15.18 -23.33 5.50
N ILE A 140 15.56 -22.35 4.69
CA ILE A 140 16.50 -22.48 3.58
C ILE A 140 17.63 -21.51 3.87
N ILE A 141 18.77 -22.03 4.31
CA ILE A 141 19.92 -21.25 4.78
C ILE A 141 21.02 -21.35 3.73
N MET A 142 21.27 -20.25 3.03
CA MET A 142 22.39 -20.12 2.09
C MET A 142 23.67 -19.68 2.82
N GLY A 143 24.74 -19.42 2.08
CA GLY A 143 26.02 -18.99 2.65
C GLY A 143 25.88 -17.74 3.53
N LEU A 144 26.25 -17.86 4.81
CA LEU A 144 26.24 -16.78 5.79
C LEU A 144 27.68 -16.51 6.29
N PRO A 145 28.27 -15.34 5.99
CA PRO A 145 29.65 -15.03 6.36
C PRO A 145 29.81 -14.64 7.84
N ASP A 146 28.77 -14.07 8.46
CA ASP A 146 28.79 -13.66 9.87
C ASP A 146 28.55 -14.85 10.82
N GLU A 147 29.28 -14.90 11.93
CA GLU A 147 29.19 -16.00 12.89
C GLU A 147 27.89 -15.98 13.70
N GLU A 148 27.41 -14.81 14.11
CA GLU A 148 26.18 -14.69 14.88
C GLU A 148 24.97 -15.08 14.03
N ASP A 149 24.94 -14.64 12.77
CA ASP A 149 23.91 -15.01 11.80
C ASP A 149 23.90 -16.52 11.52
N ARG A 150 25.07 -17.12 11.30
CA ARG A 150 25.21 -18.58 11.16
C ARG A 150 24.66 -19.31 12.37
N ARG A 151 25.04 -18.88 13.57
CA ARG A 151 24.60 -19.52 14.81
C ARG A 151 23.10 -19.39 15.00
N LEU A 152 22.53 -18.21 14.76
CA LEU A 152 21.11 -17.94 14.89
C LEU A 152 20.28 -18.79 13.91
N ALA A 153 20.58 -18.70 12.62
CA ALA A 153 19.86 -19.44 11.59
C ALA A 153 20.12 -20.96 11.69
N GLY A 154 21.38 -21.36 11.80
CA GLY A 154 21.77 -22.78 11.84
C GLY A 154 21.21 -23.51 13.05
N LYS A 155 21.31 -22.95 14.26
CA LYS A 155 20.74 -23.59 15.46
C LYS A 155 19.21 -23.70 15.39
N SER A 156 18.55 -22.73 14.75
CA SER A 156 17.10 -22.80 14.53
C SER A 156 16.67 -23.90 13.54
N ALA A 157 17.61 -24.49 12.81
CA ALA A 157 17.43 -25.59 11.86
C ALA A 157 18.08 -26.91 12.30
N GLY A 158 18.51 -27.02 13.57
CA GLY A 158 19.11 -28.25 14.10
C GLY A 158 20.55 -28.53 13.66
N VAL A 159 21.25 -27.54 13.11
CA VAL A 159 22.66 -27.67 12.67
C VAL A 159 23.60 -27.81 13.88
N THR A 160 24.56 -28.74 13.81
CA THR A 160 25.57 -28.94 14.88
C THR A 160 26.63 -27.84 14.91
N ASP A 161 27.38 -27.70 16.01
CA ASP A 161 28.47 -26.71 16.08
C ASP A 161 29.59 -26.99 15.06
N GLU A 162 29.87 -28.25 14.72
CA GLU A 162 30.85 -28.55 13.66
C GLU A 162 30.34 -28.10 12.29
N GLN A 163 29.04 -28.28 12.02
CA GLN A 163 28.43 -27.91 10.75
C GLN A 163 28.26 -26.40 10.58
N LEU A 164 28.14 -25.63 11.68
CA LEU A 164 28.02 -24.17 11.62
C LEU A 164 29.19 -23.53 10.85
N ALA A 165 30.41 -24.03 11.01
CA ALA A 165 31.58 -23.49 10.30
C ALA A 165 31.50 -23.70 8.78
N GLU A 166 30.77 -24.71 8.31
CA GLU A 166 30.62 -25.05 6.89
C GLU A 166 29.58 -24.17 6.18
N ILE A 167 28.59 -23.62 6.91
CA ILE A 167 27.60 -22.69 6.33
C ILE A 167 28.29 -21.49 5.65
N ALA A 168 29.39 -21.01 6.21
CA ALA A 168 30.16 -19.89 5.66
C ALA A 168 30.77 -20.18 4.28
N LYS A 169 30.98 -21.47 3.98
CA LYS A 169 31.73 -21.96 2.83
C LYS A 169 30.82 -22.49 1.72
N LEU A 170 29.49 -22.43 1.93
CA LEU A 170 28.53 -22.90 0.95
C LEU A 170 28.71 -22.14 -0.37
N PRO A 171 28.91 -22.85 -1.49
CA PRO A 171 28.99 -22.20 -2.78
C PRO A 171 27.63 -21.60 -3.18
N LYS A 172 27.65 -20.65 -4.11
CA LYS A 172 26.42 -20.02 -4.62
C LYS A 172 25.46 -21.10 -5.13
N GLY A 173 24.20 -21.01 -4.67
CA GLY A 173 23.15 -21.95 -5.03
C GLY A 173 23.13 -23.24 -4.20
N VAL A 174 24.00 -23.39 -3.20
CA VAL A 174 23.88 -24.49 -2.21
C VAL A 174 23.29 -23.94 -0.91
N ALA A 175 22.35 -24.68 -0.34
CA ALA A 175 21.65 -24.31 0.88
C ALA A 175 21.53 -25.50 1.84
N VAL A 176 21.53 -25.19 3.14
CA VAL A 176 21.03 -26.10 4.18
C VAL A 176 19.52 -25.95 4.23
N VAL A 177 18.79 -27.05 4.07
CA VAL A 177 17.33 -27.08 4.05
C VAL A 177 16.83 -27.92 5.21
N TYR A 178 15.88 -27.36 5.96
CA TYR A 178 15.23 -28.02 7.07
C TYR A 178 13.75 -27.67 7.08
N GLN A 179 12.94 -28.62 7.53
CA GLN A 179 11.54 -28.40 7.87
C GLN A 179 11.28 -29.07 9.21
N ASN A 180 10.33 -28.56 10.00
CA ASN A 180 10.00 -29.20 11.28
C ASN A 180 9.69 -30.69 11.07
N ASP A 181 10.03 -31.48 12.08
CA ASP A 181 9.91 -32.95 12.12
C ASP A 181 10.88 -33.72 11.21
N TRP A 182 11.75 -33.04 10.46
CA TRP A 182 12.87 -33.71 9.80
C TRP A 182 13.90 -34.16 10.84
N LEU A 183 14.49 -35.33 10.61
CA LEU A 183 15.49 -35.91 11.51
C LEU A 183 16.74 -35.03 11.62
N GLU A 184 17.17 -34.48 10.49
CA GLU A 184 18.35 -33.64 10.36
C GLU A 184 18.20 -32.68 9.17
N PRO A 185 18.89 -31.52 9.19
CA PRO A 185 18.97 -30.66 8.02
C PRO A 185 19.75 -31.34 6.88
N ILE A 186 19.32 -31.12 5.64
CA ILE A 186 19.99 -31.66 4.45
C ILE A 186 20.68 -30.57 3.65
N LEU A 187 21.73 -30.94 2.92
CA LEU A 187 22.39 -30.07 1.96
C LEU A 187 21.70 -30.20 0.59
N CYS A 188 21.27 -29.08 0.02
CA CYS A 188 20.53 -29.03 -1.23
C CYS A 188 21.21 -28.10 -2.25
N GLN A 189 21.29 -28.54 -3.51
CA GLN A 189 21.64 -27.70 -4.65
C GLN A 189 20.36 -27.07 -5.21
N VAL A 190 20.23 -25.75 -5.07
CA VAL A 190 19.14 -24.96 -5.65
C VAL A 190 19.39 -24.84 -7.16
N ALA A 191 18.37 -25.17 -7.94
CA ALA A 191 18.40 -25.03 -9.39
C ALA A 191 18.46 -23.56 -9.79
N HIS A 192 19.34 -23.23 -10.74
CA HIS A 192 19.44 -21.88 -11.27
C HIS A 192 18.21 -21.55 -12.12
N PHE A 193 17.54 -20.45 -11.83
CA PHE A 193 16.43 -19.96 -12.63
C PHE A 193 16.97 -19.34 -13.93
N LEU A 194 16.71 -20.00 -15.06
CA LEU A 194 17.11 -19.54 -16.39
C LEU A 194 15.92 -18.87 -17.06
N ALA A 195 15.86 -17.55 -17.00
CA ALA A 195 14.89 -16.75 -17.75
C ALA A 195 15.61 -15.70 -18.59
N ASP A 196 15.00 -15.31 -19.71
CA ASP A 196 15.50 -14.22 -20.53
C ASP A 196 15.41 -12.91 -19.73
N GLU A 197 16.55 -12.39 -19.29
CA GLU A 197 16.65 -11.06 -18.69
C GLU A 197 16.25 -10.02 -19.74
N LYS A 198 15.04 -9.49 -19.62
CA LYS A 198 14.57 -8.38 -20.43
C LYS A 198 14.69 -7.11 -19.61
N LEU A 199 15.14 -6.04 -20.26
CA LEU A 199 15.06 -4.70 -19.68
C LEU A 199 13.61 -4.42 -19.31
N PHE A 200 13.38 -4.06 -18.04
CA PHE A 200 12.08 -3.58 -17.62
C PHE A 200 11.77 -2.29 -18.40
N VAL A 201 10.71 -2.34 -19.19
CA VAL A 201 10.14 -1.16 -19.85
C VAL A 201 8.95 -0.76 -19.01
N GLU A 202 9.05 0.40 -18.36
CA GLU A 202 7.91 0.96 -17.64
C GLU A 202 6.77 1.07 -18.65
N PRO A 203 5.63 0.38 -18.44
CA PRO A 203 4.49 0.51 -19.33
C PRO A 203 4.17 2.00 -19.42
N GLU A 204 3.90 2.51 -20.64
CA GLU A 204 3.47 3.90 -20.81
C GLU A 204 2.39 4.16 -19.76
N GLN A 205 2.70 5.06 -18.82
CA GLN A 205 1.70 5.50 -17.86
C GLN A 205 0.57 6.03 -18.72
N VAL A 206 -0.54 5.29 -18.77
CA VAL A 206 -1.79 5.82 -19.24
C VAL A 206 -2.03 6.96 -18.28
N LYS A 207 -1.64 8.19 -18.66
CA LYS A 207 -1.97 9.40 -17.92
C LYS A 207 -3.45 9.24 -17.67
N SER A 208 -3.80 9.02 -16.41
CA SER A 208 -5.17 8.68 -16.08
C SER A 208 -6.00 9.79 -16.71
N ASN A 209 -6.90 9.41 -17.62
CA ASN A 209 -7.68 10.40 -18.35
C ASN A 209 -8.68 11.11 -17.39
N VAL A 210 -8.57 10.83 -16.08
CA VAL A 210 -9.32 11.35 -14.95
C VAL A 210 -9.36 12.86 -14.97
N ASP A 211 -8.24 13.54 -15.22
CA ASP A 211 -8.24 15.01 -15.31
C ASP A 211 -9.01 15.53 -16.53
N SER A 212 -8.87 14.87 -17.68
CA SER A 212 -9.59 15.24 -18.90
C SER A 212 -11.08 14.90 -18.82
N GLN A 213 -11.42 13.77 -18.19
CA GLN A 213 -12.80 13.33 -17.96
C GLN A 213 -13.47 14.23 -16.93
N PHE A 214 -12.79 14.55 -15.83
CA PHE A 214 -13.29 15.48 -14.84
C PHE A 214 -13.53 16.88 -15.42
N LYS A 215 -12.58 17.42 -16.20
CA LYS A 215 -12.76 18.70 -16.90
C LYS A 215 -13.99 18.68 -17.79
N LYS A 216 -14.15 17.60 -18.57
CA LYS A 216 -15.32 17.42 -19.44
C LYS A 216 -16.62 17.34 -18.64
N HIS A 217 -16.67 16.52 -17.58
CA HIS A 217 -17.83 16.38 -16.71
C HIS A 217 -18.18 17.68 -15.99
N LEU A 218 -17.18 18.45 -15.57
CA LEU A 218 -17.38 19.76 -14.95
C LEU A 218 -17.92 20.78 -15.96
N THR A 219 -17.42 20.80 -17.20
CA THR A 219 -17.98 21.63 -18.26
C THR A 219 -19.42 21.23 -18.57
N ASP A 220 -19.69 19.92 -18.71
CA ASP A 220 -21.03 19.39 -18.96
C ASP A 220 -22.00 19.76 -17.81
N LEU A 221 -21.52 19.76 -16.56
CA LEU A 221 -22.29 20.15 -15.37
C LEU A 221 -22.59 21.66 -15.34
N LEU A 222 -21.55 22.50 -15.52
CA LEU A 222 -21.67 23.96 -15.38
C LEU A 222 -22.44 24.60 -16.52
N PHE A 223 -22.28 24.11 -17.75
CA PHE A 223 -22.87 24.70 -18.95
C PHE A 223 -24.11 23.93 -19.45
N LYS A 224 -24.65 23.00 -18.66
CA LYS A 224 -25.84 22.20 -19.00
C LYS A 224 -27.01 23.00 -19.59
N GLU A 225 -27.29 24.17 -19.00
CA GLU A 225 -28.40 25.05 -19.42
C GLU A 225 -28.10 25.85 -20.70
N LYS A 226 -26.82 26.03 -21.04
CA LYS A 226 -26.36 26.87 -22.16
C LYS A 226 -25.97 26.04 -23.39
N LEU A 227 -25.66 24.76 -23.20
CA LEU A 227 -25.35 23.84 -24.29
C LEU A 227 -26.63 23.48 -25.06
N ALA A 228 -26.65 23.79 -26.35
CA ALA A 228 -27.79 23.61 -27.26
C ALA A 228 -28.23 22.13 -27.41
N GLU A 229 -27.38 21.18 -27.04
CA GLU A 229 -27.72 19.76 -26.96
C GLU A 229 -28.15 19.43 -25.53
N ARG A 230 -29.41 19.06 -25.33
CA ARG A 230 -29.90 18.43 -24.09
C ARG A 230 -29.27 17.03 -23.94
N ARG A 231 -27.96 16.95 -23.74
CA ARG A 231 -27.31 15.70 -23.32
C ARG A 231 -27.84 15.36 -21.92
N ARG A 232 -28.34 14.13 -21.78
CA ARG A 232 -28.67 13.58 -20.48
C ARG A 232 -27.34 13.39 -19.75
N LEU A 233 -27.11 14.20 -18.72
CA LEU A 233 -25.95 14.03 -17.85
C LEU A 233 -26.07 12.68 -17.14
N ASP A 234 -25.01 11.89 -17.20
CA ASP A 234 -24.86 10.74 -16.33
C ASP A 234 -24.30 11.20 -14.99
N TYR A 235 -25.19 11.48 -14.05
CA TYR A 235 -24.81 11.92 -12.72
C TYR A 235 -23.96 10.89 -11.98
N THR A 236 -24.10 9.60 -12.28
CA THR A 236 -23.29 8.56 -11.65
C THR A 236 -21.84 8.67 -12.11
N GLU A 237 -21.59 8.87 -13.41
CA GLU A 237 -20.23 9.10 -13.93
C GLU A 237 -19.63 10.41 -13.44
N ILE A 238 -20.44 11.48 -13.32
CA ILE A 238 -19.99 12.78 -12.81
C ILE A 238 -19.58 12.68 -11.33
N LEU A 239 -20.39 12.04 -10.49
CA LEU A 239 -20.09 11.84 -9.07
C LEU A 239 -18.82 11.01 -8.88
N GLN A 240 -18.67 9.90 -9.62
CA GLN A 240 -17.45 9.10 -9.62
C GLN A 240 -16.22 9.92 -10.06
N SER A 241 -16.39 10.81 -11.03
CA SER A 241 -15.31 11.67 -11.50
C SER A 241 -14.94 12.77 -10.49
N ILE A 242 -15.91 13.31 -9.74
CA ILE A 242 -15.67 14.25 -8.64
C ILE A 242 -14.90 13.55 -7.52
N GLU A 243 -15.31 12.33 -7.15
CA GLU A 243 -14.64 11.53 -6.11
C GLU A 243 -13.18 11.23 -6.47
N LYS A 244 -12.91 10.85 -7.72
CA LYS A 244 -11.56 10.56 -8.24
C LYS A 244 -10.70 11.80 -8.50
N SER A 245 -11.28 13.00 -8.48
CA SER A 245 -10.54 14.25 -8.73
C SER A 245 -9.58 14.62 -7.59
N HIS A 246 -8.57 15.45 -7.89
CA HIS A 246 -7.67 16.02 -6.88
C HIS A 246 -8.25 17.21 -6.09
N LEU A 247 -9.57 17.43 -6.15
CA LEU A 247 -10.19 18.55 -5.43
C LEU A 247 -10.14 18.36 -3.91
N PRO A 248 -10.01 19.46 -3.13
CA PRO A 248 -10.18 19.40 -1.68
C PRO A 248 -11.60 18.91 -1.30
N THR A 249 -11.72 18.26 -0.13
CA THR A 249 -12.96 17.62 0.32
C THR A 249 -14.17 18.56 0.33
N ASP A 250 -13.98 19.83 0.69
CA ASP A 250 -15.08 20.80 0.73
C ASP A 250 -15.64 21.10 -0.67
N TYR A 251 -14.79 21.12 -1.70
CA TYR A 251 -15.22 21.28 -3.09
C TYR A 251 -15.90 20.01 -3.63
N LYS A 252 -15.43 18.82 -3.25
CA LYS A 252 -16.11 17.57 -3.60
C LYS A 252 -17.52 17.52 -3.00
N ARG A 253 -17.66 17.90 -1.72
CA ARG A 253 -18.96 18.00 -1.04
C ARG A 253 -19.89 18.98 -1.76
N TYR A 254 -19.38 20.16 -2.09
CA TYR A 254 -20.14 21.18 -2.83
C TYR A 254 -20.63 20.69 -4.19
N LEU A 255 -19.76 20.10 -5.01
CA LEU A 255 -20.15 19.59 -6.34
C LEU A 255 -21.16 18.43 -6.23
N ASN A 256 -21.07 17.60 -5.19
CA ASN A 256 -22.06 16.57 -4.92
C ASN A 256 -23.43 17.18 -4.56
N GLU A 257 -23.47 18.20 -3.70
CA GLU A 257 -24.71 18.94 -3.36
C GLU A 257 -25.34 19.59 -4.60
N VAL A 258 -24.53 20.19 -5.48
CA VAL A 258 -25.00 20.75 -6.75
C VAL A 258 -25.58 19.67 -7.66
N CYS A 259 -24.94 18.49 -7.74
CA CYS A 259 -25.46 17.36 -8.51
C CYS A 259 -26.79 16.83 -7.96
N ASP A 260 -26.97 16.81 -6.63
CA ASP A 260 -28.21 16.41 -5.98
C ASP A 260 -29.34 17.41 -6.23
N LEU A 261 -29.08 18.71 -6.07
CA LEU A 261 -30.06 19.76 -6.35
C LEU A 261 -30.51 19.75 -7.81
N LEU A 262 -29.57 19.52 -8.75
CA LEU A 262 -29.84 19.42 -10.19
C LEU A 262 -30.77 18.29 -10.60
N LYS A 263 -31.03 17.30 -9.73
CA LYS A 263 -32.03 16.24 -9.99
C LYS A 263 -33.47 16.80 -9.88
N GLU A 264 -33.67 17.84 -9.08
CA GLU A 264 -34.98 18.42 -8.78
C GLU A 264 -35.20 19.78 -9.45
N ALA A 265 -34.21 20.67 -9.42
CA ALA A 265 -34.29 22.02 -9.98
C ALA A 265 -32.91 22.53 -10.40
N VAL A 266 -32.86 23.55 -11.27
CA VAL A 266 -31.59 24.20 -11.63
C VAL A 266 -31.14 25.10 -10.47
N PRO A 267 -29.97 24.85 -9.86
CA PRO A 267 -29.43 25.72 -8.82
C PRO A 267 -29.21 27.14 -9.33
N ALA A 268 -29.50 28.16 -8.52
CA ALA A 268 -29.36 29.58 -8.89
C ALA A 268 -27.96 29.94 -9.42
N LEU A 269 -26.93 29.25 -8.93
CA LEU A 269 -25.55 29.35 -9.39
C LEU A 269 -25.39 29.04 -10.89
N LEU A 270 -26.09 28.01 -11.38
CA LEU A 270 -26.00 27.56 -12.77
C LEU A 270 -26.89 28.37 -13.71
N ALA A 271 -27.74 29.23 -13.14
CA ALA A 271 -28.56 30.20 -13.87
C ALA A 271 -27.85 31.54 -14.12
N GLN A 272 -26.62 31.71 -13.60
CA GLN A 272 -25.79 32.90 -13.81
C GLN A 272 -25.32 33.01 -15.28
N ASP A 273 -24.72 34.14 -15.63
CA ASP A 273 -24.21 34.37 -16.98
C ASP A 273 -22.99 33.49 -17.32
N GLU A 274 -22.67 33.41 -18.61
CA GLU A 274 -21.56 32.58 -19.10
C GLU A 274 -20.21 33.05 -18.55
N SER A 275 -20.04 34.36 -18.29
CA SER A 275 -18.81 34.91 -17.75
C SER A 275 -18.54 34.39 -16.33
N TYR A 276 -19.58 34.32 -15.50
CA TYR A 276 -19.50 33.78 -14.15
C TYR A 276 -19.18 32.28 -14.14
N LEU A 277 -19.81 31.52 -15.06
CA LEU A 277 -19.59 30.06 -15.16
C LEU A 277 -18.18 29.72 -15.67
N ILE A 278 -17.63 30.50 -16.60
CA ILE A 278 -16.24 30.36 -17.06
C ILE A 278 -15.27 30.64 -15.91
N ASP A 279 -15.48 31.73 -15.16
CA ASP A 279 -14.66 32.09 -14.01
C ASP A 279 -14.75 31.04 -12.88
N LEU A 280 -15.94 30.47 -12.63
CA LEU A 280 -16.11 29.35 -11.71
C LEU A 280 -15.36 28.09 -12.19
N TYR A 281 -15.45 27.75 -13.47
CA TYR A 281 -14.70 26.64 -14.06
C TYR A 281 -13.19 26.83 -13.88
N GLU A 282 -12.65 28.00 -14.26
CA GLU A 282 -11.23 28.30 -14.16
C GLU A 282 -10.72 28.19 -12.72
N ARG A 283 -11.48 28.65 -11.74
CA ARG A 283 -11.11 28.57 -10.31
C ARG A 283 -11.11 27.14 -9.78
N ILE A 284 -12.09 26.32 -10.17
CA ILE A 284 -12.13 24.90 -9.79
C ILE A 284 -10.93 24.14 -10.40
N ILE A 285 -10.58 24.44 -11.65
CA ILE A 285 -9.40 23.86 -12.30
C ILE A 285 -8.10 24.35 -11.66
N GLN A 286 -7.98 25.63 -11.29
CA GLN A 286 -6.83 26.15 -10.55
C GLN A 286 -6.66 25.46 -9.19
N GLN A 287 -7.76 25.13 -8.50
CA GLN A 287 -7.76 24.37 -7.24
C GLN A 287 -7.29 22.92 -7.41
N GLN A 288 -7.47 22.29 -8.57
CA GLN A 288 -6.86 20.98 -8.84
C GLN A 288 -5.32 21.05 -8.94
N CYS A 289 -4.75 22.17 -9.36
CA CYS A 289 -3.31 22.33 -9.62
C CYS A 289 -2.45 22.49 -8.35
N LYS A 290 -2.98 22.22 -7.14
CA LYS A 290 -2.27 22.26 -5.85
C LYS A 290 -1.80 23.65 -5.35
N GLU A 291 -1.98 24.73 -6.11
CA GLU A 291 -1.51 26.08 -5.75
C GLU A 291 -2.60 27.14 -5.45
N ALA A 292 -3.88 26.81 -5.47
CA ALA A 292 -4.89 27.87 -5.40
C ALA A 292 -5.21 28.35 -3.97
N LEU A 293 -5.08 29.68 -3.83
CA LEU A 293 -5.29 30.51 -2.64
C LEU A 293 -6.66 30.28 -1.95
N PRO A 294 -6.76 30.49 -0.61
CA PRO A 294 -7.96 30.26 0.20
C PRO A 294 -9.09 31.30 0.01
N GLU A 295 -9.12 32.05 -1.09
CA GLU A 295 -10.09 33.15 -1.29
C GLU A 295 -11.51 32.64 -1.56
N LEU A 296 -11.70 31.45 -2.14
CA LEU A 296 -13.04 30.94 -2.49
C LEU A 296 -13.89 30.46 -1.30
N SER A 297 -13.27 30.04 -0.19
CA SER A 297 -14.03 29.50 0.95
C SER A 297 -14.88 30.57 1.65
N VAL A 298 -14.46 31.84 1.57
CA VAL A 298 -15.11 32.96 2.24
C VAL A 298 -16.35 33.42 1.48
N GLU A 299 -16.28 33.50 0.15
CA GLU A 299 -17.42 33.88 -0.69
C GLU A 299 -18.47 32.76 -0.79
N LEU A 300 -18.05 31.49 -0.71
CA LEU A 300 -18.97 30.36 -0.61
C LEU A 300 -19.76 30.40 0.71
N GLN A 301 -19.10 30.67 1.84
CA GLN A 301 -19.79 30.89 3.13
C GLN A 301 -20.78 32.06 3.08
N GLN A 302 -20.48 33.11 2.32
CA GLN A 302 -21.38 34.24 2.11
C GLN A 302 -22.59 33.88 1.23
N HIS A 303 -22.42 33.09 0.17
CA HIS A 303 -23.54 32.59 -0.64
C HIS A 303 -24.52 31.74 0.18
N PHE A 304 -24.02 30.95 1.15
CA PHE A 304 -24.88 30.16 2.04
C PHE A 304 -25.64 30.99 3.08
N SER A 305 -25.17 32.19 3.44
CA SER A 305 -25.95 33.10 4.31
C SER A 305 -27.21 33.66 3.64
N HIS A 306 -27.30 33.55 2.31
CA HIS A 306 -28.44 33.99 1.51
C HIS A 306 -29.37 32.84 1.07
N LEU A 307 -29.07 31.60 1.43
CA LEU A 307 -29.83 30.39 1.09
C LEU A 307 -30.58 29.76 2.29
N ALA A 308 -30.62 30.44 3.45
CA ALA A 308 -31.44 30.07 4.61
C ALA A 308 -32.71 30.93 4.70
#